data_AF-A0A1J3IHD4-F1
#
_entry.id   AF-A0A1J3IHD4-F1
#
_cell.length_a   1.000
_cell.length_b   1.000
_cell.length_c   1.000
_cell.angle_alpha   90.00
_cell.angle_beta   90.00
_cell.angle_gamma   90.00
#
_symmetry.space_group_name_H-M   'P 1'
#
loop_
_entity.id
_entity.type
_entity.pdbx_description
1 polymer ?
#
loop_
_entity_poly.entity_id
_entity_poly.type
_entity_poly.pdbx_seq_one_letter_code
_entity_poly.pdbx_strand_id
1 'polypeptide(L)'
;EMSEISPDHKFLAYTMYDKDNDYFKLCVRNLNSGALCSKPHADRVSNIAWAKNGQALLYVVTDQKKRPFRIYCSKIGSTDEDVLLHEEVEGNVHVSIRHTKDFHFVTVNTFSPTFSKVFLINAADPFSGLALV
;
A
#
# COMPACT_ATOMS: atom_id res chain seq x y z
N GLU A 1 -2.12 4.31 -13.00
CA GLU A 1 -3.26 3.49 -12.55
C GLU A 1 -2.74 2.10 -12.20
N MET A 2 -3.19 1.52 -11.09
CA MET A 2 -2.87 0.17 -10.66
C MET A 2 -4.11 -0.53 -10.13
N SER A 3 -4.11 -1.86 -10.18
CA SER A 3 -5.16 -2.69 -9.60
C SER A 3 -4.60 -4.03 -9.12
N GLU A 4 -5.16 -4.55 -8.03
CA GLU A 4 -4.75 -5.82 -7.43
C GLU A 4 -5.96 -6.52 -6.77
N ILE A 5 -6.13 -7.81 -7.06
CA ILE A 5 -7.14 -8.66 -6.43
C ILE A 5 -6.59 -9.20 -5.11
N SER A 6 -7.42 -9.22 -4.06
CA SER A 6 -7.04 -9.77 -2.76
C SER A 6 -6.69 -11.27 -2.87
N PRO A 7 -5.79 -11.79 -2.01
CA PRO A 7 -5.41 -13.22 -2.03
C PRO A 7 -6.59 -14.18 -1.86
N ASP A 8 -7.65 -13.74 -1.18
CA ASP A 8 -8.89 -14.50 -1.00
C ASP A 8 -9.96 -14.22 -2.07
N HIS A 9 -9.62 -13.46 -3.11
CA HIS A 9 -10.45 -13.09 -4.26
C HIS A 9 -11.74 -12.34 -3.92
N LYS A 10 -11.87 -11.77 -2.71
CA LYS A 10 -13.07 -11.04 -2.29
C LYS A 10 -13.06 -9.56 -2.63
N PHE A 11 -11.89 -8.97 -2.81
CA PHE A 11 -11.74 -7.52 -2.99
C PHE A 11 -10.85 -7.18 -4.19
N LEU A 12 -11.17 -6.07 -4.83
CA LEU A 12 -10.31 -5.40 -5.82
C LEU A 12 -9.88 -4.05 -5.24
N ALA A 13 -8.58 -3.88 -5.01
CA ALA A 13 -7.99 -2.58 -4.74
C ALA A 13 -7.53 -1.97 -6.06
N TYR A 14 -7.79 -0.69 -6.28
CA TYR A 14 -7.39 0.02 -7.49
C TYR A 14 -7.24 1.51 -7.23
N THR A 15 -6.49 2.18 -8.11
CA THR A 15 -6.34 3.63 -8.07
C THR A 15 -7.01 4.30 -9.26
N MET A 16 -7.73 5.40 -9.05
CA MET A 16 -8.24 6.25 -10.12
C MET A 16 -7.52 7.59 -10.15
N TYR A 17 -7.20 8.09 -11.35
CA TYR A 17 -6.62 9.43 -11.50
C TYR A 17 -7.69 10.50 -11.28
N ASP A 18 -7.44 11.40 -10.35
CA ASP A 18 -8.21 12.61 -10.12
C ASP A 18 -7.60 13.75 -10.95
N LYS A 19 -8.30 14.16 -12.02
CA LYS A 19 -7.80 15.19 -12.95
C LYS A 19 -7.73 16.57 -12.32
N ASP A 20 -8.65 16.88 -11.40
CA ASP A 20 -8.74 18.19 -10.78
C ASP A 20 -7.61 18.40 -9.77
N ASN A 21 -7.13 17.29 -9.17
CA ASN A 21 -6.12 17.34 -8.12
C ASN A 21 -4.75 16.74 -8.52
N ASP A 22 -4.61 16.18 -9.73
CA ASP A 22 -3.36 15.62 -10.29
C ASP A 22 -2.71 14.55 -9.39
N TYR A 23 -3.52 13.63 -8.87
CA TYR A 23 -3.05 12.47 -8.12
C TYR A 23 -3.98 11.26 -8.26
N PHE A 24 -3.54 10.13 -7.73
CA PHE A 24 -4.30 8.88 -7.73
C PHE A 24 -5.00 8.64 -6.39
N LYS A 25 -6.31 8.38 -6.44
CA LYS A 25 -7.15 8.01 -5.29
C LYS A 25 -7.29 6.51 -5.19
N LEU A 26 -7.10 5.96 -3.99
CA LEU A 26 -7.33 4.56 -3.68
C LEU A 26 -8.81 4.26 -3.47
N CYS A 27 -9.26 3.20 -4.12
CA CYS A 27 -10.59 2.63 -4.00
C CYS A 27 -10.48 1.12 -3.75
N VAL A 28 -11.37 0.57 -2.91
CA VAL A 28 -11.49 -0.87 -2.73
C VAL A 28 -12.94 -1.28 -2.98
N ARG A 29 -13.14 -2.27 -3.84
CA ARG A 29 -14.45 -2.81 -4.19
C ARG A 29 -14.59 -4.24 -3.70
N ASN A 30 -15.70 -4.55 -3.04
CA ASN A 30 -16.08 -5.93 -2.73
C ASN A 30 -16.59 -6.59 -4.02
N LEU A 31 -15.97 -7.70 -4.43
CA LEU A 31 -16.28 -8.40 -5.67
C LEU A 31 -17.55 -9.25 -5.57
N ASN A 32 -17.95 -9.65 -4.37
CA ASN A 32 -19.17 -10.44 -4.16
C ASN A 32 -20.43 -9.56 -4.23
N SER A 33 -20.42 -8.41 -3.55
CA SER A 33 -21.57 -7.50 -3.52
C SER A 33 -21.53 -6.43 -4.62
N GLY A 34 -20.37 -6.20 -5.22
CA GLY A 34 -20.13 -5.10 -6.15
C GLY A 34 -20.06 -3.72 -5.48
N ALA A 35 -20.19 -3.62 -4.16
CA ALA A 35 -20.17 -2.37 -3.42
C ALA A 35 -18.73 -1.83 -3.19
N LEU A 36 -18.60 -0.52 -3.10
CA LEU A 36 -17.36 0.13 -2.69
C LEU A 36 -17.21 0.05 -1.16
N CYS A 37 -16.03 -0.34 -0.69
CA CYS A 37 -15.68 -0.31 0.72
C CYS A 37 -15.44 1.13 1.19
N SER A 38 -15.87 1.46 2.40
CA SER A 38 -15.63 2.78 3.01
C SER A 38 -14.16 3.01 3.38
N LYS A 39 -13.45 1.94 3.78
CA LYS A 39 -11.99 1.92 3.99
C LYS A 39 -11.37 0.64 3.41
N PRO A 40 -10.12 0.72 2.93
CA PRO A 40 -9.27 1.91 2.85
C PRO A 40 -9.67 2.89 1.75
N HIS A 41 -9.43 4.17 2.03
CA HIS A 41 -9.51 5.27 1.07
C HIS A 41 -8.38 6.25 1.36
N ALA A 42 -7.59 6.59 0.35
CA ALA A 42 -6.46 7.49 0.50
C ALA A 42 -6.16 8.22 -0.81
N ASP A 43 -5.69 9.46 -0.69
CA ASP A 43 -5.21 10.26 -1.80
C ASP A 43 -3.72 10.00 -2.07
N ARG A 44 -3.25 10.41 -3.26
CA ARG A 44 -1.83 10.39 -3.64
C ARG A 44 -1.17 9.01 -3.57
N VAL A 45 -1.93 7.93 -3.77
CA VAL A 45 -1.45 6.56 -3.69
C VAL A 45 -0.67 6.18 -4.96
N SER A 46 0.56 5.68 -4.78
CA SER A 46 1.48 5.30 -5.87
C SER A 46 1.87 3.83 -5.89
N ASN A 47 1.48 3.05 -4.88
CA ASN A 47 1.69 1.60 -4.82
C ASN A 47 0.66 0.97 -3.87
N ILE A 48 0.21 -0.25 -4.15
CA ILE A 48 -0.61 -1.07 -3.25
C ILE A 48 0.01 -2.47 -3.09
N ALA A 49 -0.30 -3.16 -1.99
CA ALA A 49 -0.04 -4.59 -1.80
C ALA A 49 -0.99 -5.16 -0.73
N TRP A 50 -1.54 -6.34 -0.96
CA TRP A 50 -2.40 -7.01 0.02
C TRP A 50 -1.61 -7.72 1.13
N ALA A 51 -2.17 -7.70 2.35
CA ALA A 51 -1.79 -8.62 3.41
C ALA A 51 -2.24 -10.05 3.08
N LYS A 52 -1.61 -11.05 3.73
CA LYS A 52 -1.70 -12.47 3.36
C LYS A 52 -3.12 -13.02 3.22
N ASN A 53 -4.05 -12.55 4.04
CA ASN A 53 -5.43 -13.03 4.09
C ASN A 53 -6.44 -12.09 3.40
N GLY A 54 -5.98 -11.02 2.74
CA GLY A 54 -6.85 -10.03 2.11
C GLY A 54 -7.64 -9.14 3.08
N GLN A 55 -7.39 -9.21 4.40
CA GLN A 55 -8.12 -8.41 5.40
C GLN A 55 -7.51 -7.02 5.63
N ALA A 56 -6.31 -6.79 5.14
CA ALA A 56 -5.64 -5.49 5.20
C ALA A 56 -4.93 -5.18 3.89
N LEU A 57 -4.83 -3.89 3.58
CA LEU A 57 -4.14 -3.37 2.42
C LEU A 57 -3.02 -2.44 2.89
N LEU A 58 -1.82 -2.67 2.36
CA LEU A 58 -0.71 -1.75 2.47
C LEU A 58 -0.71 -0.86 1.24
N TYR A 59 -0.41 0.42 1.42
CA TYR A 59 -0.31 1.36 0.30
C TYR A 59 0.74 2.43 0.56
N VAL A 60 1.32 2.93 -0.54
CA VAL A 60 2.34 3.98 -0.51
C VAL A 60 1.71 5.29 -0.97
N VAL A 61 1.91 6.37 -0.20
CA VAL A 61 1.50 7.72 -0.58
C VAL A 61 2.71 8.57 -0.97
N THR A 62 2.45 9.53 -1.85
CA THR A 62 3.45 10.50 -2.30
C THR A 62 3.39 11.81 -1.54
N ASP A 63 4.52 12.49 -1.44
CA ASP A 63 4.59 13.87 -0.96
C ASP A 63 4.09 14.87 -2.04
N GLN A 64 4.25 16.17 -1.77
CA GLN A 64 3.83 17.23 -2.69
C GLN A 64 4.62 17.24 -4.02
N LYS A 65 5.82 16.66 -4.04
CA LYS A 65 6.68 16.55 -5.23
C LYS A 65 6.46 15.21 -5.96
N LYS A 66 5.38 14.49 -5.65
CA LYS A 66 5.06 13.16 -6.18
C LYS A 66 6.10 12.09 -5.82
N ARG A 67 6.93 12.31 -4.79
CA ARG A 67 7.89 11.30 -4.31
C ARG A 67 7.18 10.32 -3.37
N PRO A 68 7.20 9.01 -3.66
CA PRO A 68 6.68 7.98 -2.75
C PRO A 68 7.53 7.91 -1.48
N PHE A 69 6.94 8.12 -0.31
CA PHE A 69 7.72 8.25 0.94
C PHE A 69 7.08 7.66 2.19
N ARG A 70 5.76 7.45 2.23
CA ARG A 70 5.07 6.86 3.39
C ARG A 70 4.33 5.60 3.02
N ILE A 71 4.41 4.61 3.89
CA ILE A 71 3.71 3.33 3.78
C ILE A 71 2.69 3.24 4.91
N TYR A 72 1.44 3.07 4.54
CA TYR A 72 0.33 2.89 5.48
C TYR A 72 -0.23 1.47 5.37
N CYS A 73 -0.90 1.03 6.43
CA CYS A 73 -1.68 -0.19 6.45
C CYS A 73 -3.07 0.08 7.02
N SER A 74 -4.08 -0.40 6.31
CA SER A 74 -5.48 -0.24 6.68
C SER A 74 -6.21 -1.56 6.62
N LYS A 75 -7.09 -1.80 7.60
CA LYS A 75 -7.97 -2.98 7.63
C LYS A 75 -9.24 -2.70 6.84
N ILE A 76 -9.67 -3.66 6.03
CA ILE A 76 -10.90 -3.53 5.23
C ILE A 76 -12.11 -3.30 6.13
N GLY A 77 -12.85 -2.22 5.87
CA GLY A 77 -14.06 -1.88 6.62
C GLY A 77 -13.85 -1.42 8.07
N SER A 78 -12.60 -1.18 8.49
CA SER A 78 -12.32 -0.62 9.82
C SER A 78 -12.82 0.81 9.92
N THR A 79 -13.13 1.26 11.15
CA THR A 79 -13.34 2.68 11.47
C THR A 79 -12.06 3.36 11.93
N ASP A 80 -11.08 2.59 12.39
CA ASP A 80 -9.82 3.08 12.94
C ASP A 80 -8.98 3.83 11.89
N GLU A 81 -8.12 4.74 12.34
CA GLU A 81 -7.14 5.40 11.49
C GLU A 81 -6.15 4.42 10.87
N ASP A 82 -5.71 4.73 9.66
CA ASP A 82 -4.74 3.93 8.94
C ASP A 82 -3.36 4.06 9.60
N VAL A 83 -2.69 2.94 9.82
CA VAL A 83 -1.44 2.90 10.60
C VAL A 83 -0.26 3.20 9.70
N LEU A 84 0.55 4.20 10.06
CA LEU A 84 1.83 4.47 9.40
C LEU A 84 2.84 3.37 9.78
N LEU A 85 3.27 2.59 8.79
CA LEU A 85 4.27 1.53 8.98
C LEU A 85 5.70 2.03 8.79
N HIS A 86 5.90 2.96 7.83
CA HIS A 86 7.22 3.48 7.50
C HIS A 86 7.12 4.85 6.84
N GLU A 87 8.08 5.72 7.16
CA GLU A 87 8.26 7.03 6.53
C GLU A 87 9.74 7.23 6.17
N GLU A 88 9.98 7.62 4.93
CA GLU A 88 11.30 7.98 4.43
C GLU A 88 11.45 9.51 4.36
N VAL A 89 12.30 10.03 5.23
CA VAL A 89 12.52 11.46 5.44
C VAL A 89 13.54 12.04 4.46
N GLU A 90 14.42 11.22 3.90
CA GLU A 90 15.43 11.66 2.94
C GLU A 90 14.78 11.96 1.57
N GLY A 91 14.85 13.22 1.15
CA GLY A 91 14.11 13.71 -0.03
C GLY A 91 14.56 13.14 -1.39
N ASN A 92 15.68 12.42 -1.44
CA ASN A 92 16.20 11.72 -2.62
C ASN A 92 16.00 10.19 -2.55
N VAL A 93 15.32 9.71 -1.50
CA VAL A 93 15.01 8.29 -1.31
C VAL A 93 13.51 8.06 -1.54
N HIS A 94 13.22 7.02 -2.29
CA HIS A 94 11.88 6.60 -2.69
C HIS A 94 11.54 5.26 -2.04
N VAL A 95 10.28 5.04 -1.72
CA VAL A 95 9.79 3.77 -1.17
C VAL A 95 8.77 3.11 -2.10
N SER A 96 8.82 1.79 -2.20
CA SER A 96 7.82 0.99 -2.93
C SER A 96 7.58 -0.33 -2.23
N ILE A 97 6.42 -0.94 -2.47
CA ILE A 97 6.02 -2.20 -1.85
C ILE A 97 5.59 -3.24 -2.88
N ARG A 98 5.85 -4.51 -2.57
CA ARG A 98 5.40 -5.64 -3.41
C ARG A 98 5.30 -6.90 -2.58
N HIS A 99 4.20 -7.65 -2.72
CA HIS A 99 4.06 -8.96 -2.10
C HIS A 99 5.03 -9.97 -2.74
N THR A 100 5.54 -10.92 -1.94
CA THR A 100 6.16 -12.14 -2.45
C THR A 100 5.11 -13.01 -3.14
N LYS A 101 5.51 -13.87 -4.08
CA LYS A 101 4.57 -14.72 -4.85
C LYS A 101 3.69 -15.63 -3.98
N ASP A 102 4.19 -16.00 -2.81
CA ASP A 102 3.49 -16.82 -1.82
C ASP A 102 2.72 -16.01 -0.76
N PHE A 103 2.70 -14.68 -0.88
CA PHE A 103 2.07 -13.74 0.05
C PHE A 103 2.51 -13.89 1.51
N HIS A 104 3.68 -14.48 1.79
CA HIS A 104 4.22 -14.52 3.15
C HIS A 104 4.78 -13.18 3.59
N PHE A 105 5.34 -12.41 2.66
CA PHE A 105 5.97 -11.14 2.97
C PHE A 105 5.53 -10.06 1.99
N VAL A 106 5.52 -8.82 2.47
CA VAL A 106 5.55 -7.63 1.64
C VAL A 106 6.96 -7.07 1.69
N THR A 107 7.62 -7.04 0.53
CA THR A 107 8.91 -6.36 0.37
C THR A 107 8.70 -4.85 0.44
N VAL A 108 9.55 -4.16 1.18
CA VAL A 108 9.68 -2.71 1.18
C VAL A 108 11.03 -2.38 0.55
N ASN A 109 11.00 -1.80 -0.65
CA ASN A 109 12.21 -1.39 -1.35
C ASN A 109 12.40 0.10 -1.11
N THR A 110 13.49 0.48 -0.44
CA THR A 110 13.93 1.87 -0.32
C THR A 110 15.12 2.08 -1.25
N PHE A 111 15.07 3.12 -2.08
CA PHE A 111 16.07 3.30 -3.12
C PHE A 111 16.30 4.77 -3.48
N SER A 112 17.53 5.04 -3.89
CA SER A 112 17.98 6.32 -4.45
C SER A 112 18.83 6.04 -5.70
N PRO A 113 19.34 7.06 -6.40
CA PRO A 113 20.25 6.85 -7.52
C PRO A 113 21.55 6.11 -7.16
N THR A 114 21.93 6.05 -5.88
CA THR A 114 23.23 5.51 -5.45
C THR A 114 23.13 4.25 -4.59
N PHE A 115 21.95 3.92 -4.05
CA PHE A 115 21.78 2.71 -3.24
C PHE A 115 20.36 2.15 -3.32
N SER A 116 20.21 0.89 -2.94
CA SER A 116 18.93 0.27 -2.65
C SER A 116 19.04 -0.60 -1.39
N LYS A 117 17.94 -0.70 -0.64
CA LYS A 117 17.77 -1.60 0.50
C LYS A 117 16.41 -2.29 0.38
N VAL A 118 16.34 -3.53 0.86
CA VAL A 118 15.09 -4.29 0.89
C VAL A 118 14.82 -4.71 2.32
N PHE A 119 13.61 -4.43 2.77
CA PHE A 119 13.08 -4.92 4.04
C PHE A 119 11.90 -5.85 3.76
N LEU A 120 11.56 -6.67 4.74
CA LEU A 120 10.37 -7.50 4.73
C LEU A 120 9.42 -7.07 5.84
N ILE A 121 8.14 -7.03 5.50
CA ILE A 121 7.03 -6.99 6.43
C ILE A 121 6.37 -8.37 6.38
N ASN A 122 6.09 -8.97 7.55
CA ASN A 122 5.29 -10.19 7.60
C ASN A 122 3.87 -9.88 7.13
N ALA A 123 3.43 -10.46 6.01
CA ALA A 123 2.13 -10.16 5.44
C ALA A 123 0.97 -10.73 6.27
N ALA A 124 1.23 -11.69 7.17
CA ALA A 124 0.23 -12.21 8.12
C ALA A 124 0.04 -11.28 9.33
N ASP A 125 1.06 -10.49 9.67
CA ASP A 125 1.00 -9.46 10.70
C ASP A 125 1.82 -8.22 10.28
N PRO A 126 1.23 -7.33 9.45
CA PRO A 126 1.95 -6.16 8.94
C PRO A 126 2.40 -5.17 10.01
N PHE A 127 1.87 -5.28 11.23
CA PHE A 127 2.18 -4.38 12.35
C PHE A 127 3.40 -4.82 13.15
N SER A 128 3.95 -6.01 12.87
CA SER A 128 5.17 -6.54 13.50
C SER A 128 6.45 -5.76 13.15
N GLY A 129 6.38 -4.86 12.16
CA GLY A 129 7.48 -3.97 11.76
C GLY A 129 8.30 -4.47 10.57
N LEU A 130 9.31 -3.68 10.19
CA LEU A 130 10.20 -3.97 9.07
C LEU A 130 11.44 -4.73 9.55
N ALA A 131 11.75 -5.85 8.90
CA ALA A 131 13.00 -6.58 9.08
C ALA A 131 13.93 -6.36 7.87
N LEU A 132 15.17 -5.92 8.11
CA LEU A 132 16.19 -5.80 7.05
C LEU A 132 16.65 -7.19 6.60
N VAL A 133 16.85 -7.37 5.29
CA VAL A 133 17.39 -8.59 4.67
C VAL A 133 18.83 -8.39 4.24
#